data_AF-A0A7C9MQ43-F1
#
_entry.id   AF-A0A7C9MQ43-F1
#
_cell.length_a   1.000
_cell.length_b   1.000
_cell.length_c   1.000
_cell.angle_alpha   90.00
_cell.angle_beta   90.00
_cell.angle_gamma   90.00
#
_symmetry.space_group_name_H-M   'P 1'
#
loop_
_entity.id
_entity.type
_entity.pdbx_description
1 polymer ?
#
loop_
_entity_poly.entity_id
_entity_poly.type
_entity_poly.pdbx_seq_one_letter_code
_entity_poly.pdbx_strand_id
1 'polypeptide(L)'
;MRSDTETRFIRLSPMTQFVGLTGSALLVGWTIVASAILLMQGLGAGDLKEQALREQAIYEGRLNTLASERDARAQEAALAQERFAVALAEVSAMQSRLLASEERKRELEIGLDVVQATLRDAMNARDEAEARAEDLVARLAETEAAHVEVTQLAELEGTLDIVTETLGTLAAERDMMAGYATEAELRLEEMAMNDRLEEERNARIFQQIEDAVTNSLNPLDEMFSSVGLPTDSIIDQLRRTYTGQGGPLTPIRFTTSGNGEIDATTARAGEVLTMLDELTLYRIAAEKLPFGFPVRGSVRSTSGFGPRWGRMHEGHDWAGPKGTPIHATADGVVVFAGRQSGYGNLIKIRHEFGFETRYAHLSRIRVEVGQRVSRDERIGDMGNTGRSTGTHLHYEVLVGGKPVNPMKYIKAARDVF
;
A
#
# COMPACT_ATOMS: atom_id res chain seq x y z
N MET A 1 4.55 -37.81 84.63
CA MET A 1 3.61 -36.93 85.34
C MET A 1 4.08 -36.79 86.78
N ARG A 2 4.19 -35.56 87.28
CA ARG A 2 4.75 -35.21 88.60
C ARG A 2 3.64 -34.55 89.42
N SER A 3 3.42 -35.01 90.66
CA SER A 3 2.76 -34.24 91.72
C SER A 3 3.59 -34.35 93.01
N ASP A 4 3.46 -33.35 93.87
CA ASP A 4 4.47 -32.90 94.84
C ASP A 4 4.72 -33.78 96.08
N THR A 5 4.39 -35.08 96.08
CA THR A 5 4.66 -35.94 97.26
C THR A 5 5.05 -37.40 96.97
N GLU A 6 5.09 -37.87 95.72
CA GLU A 6 5.56 -39.23 95.42
C GLU A 6 6.15 -39.35 94.00
N THR A 7 7.34 -39.95 93.87
CA THR A 7 7.94 -40.29 92.57
C THR A 7 7.61 -41.73 92.22
N ARG A 8 6.62 -41.93 91.35
CA ARG A 8 6.26 -43.26 90.83
C ARG A 8 7.19 -43.64 89.67
N PHE A 9 8.22 -44.44 89.96
CA PHE A 9 9.10 -44.98 88.94
C PHE A 9 8.39 -46.11 88.17
N ILE A 10 8.03 -45.86 86.91
CA ILE A 10 7.58 -46.91 86.02
C ILE A 10 8.83 -47.63 85.49
N ARG A 11 9.18 -48.76 86.11
CA ARG A 11 10.20 -49.66 85.56
C ARG A 11 9.56 -50.51 84.49
N LEU A 12 9.78 -50.16 83.23
CA LEU A 12 9.39 -50.99 82.10
C LEU A 12 10.26 -52.26 82.10
N SER A 13 9.63 -53.42 81.96
CA SER A 13 10.38 -54.67 81.82
C SER A 13 11.20 -54.63 80.52
N PRO A 14 12.34 -55.34 80.46
CA PRO A 14 13.15 -55.41 79.24
C PRO A 14 12.33 -55.83 78.00
N MET A 15 11.32 -56.68 78.20
CA MET A 15 10.43 -57.14 77.14
C MET A 15 9.51 -56.04 76.60
N THR A 16 8.96 -55.16 77.43
CA THR A 16 8.12 -54.05 76.96
C THR A 16 8.94 -52.97 76.26
N GLN A 17 10.18 -52.74 76.67
CA GLN A 17 11.11 -51.86 75.97
C GLN A 17 11.45 -52.39 74.58
N PHE A 18 11.72 -53.70 74.46
CA PHE A 18 12.01 -54.34 73.18
C PHE A 18 10.83 -54.25 72.20
N VAL A 19 9.61 -54.54 72.67
CA VAL A 19 8.40 -54.42 71.84
C VAL A 19 8.15 -52.97 71.42
N GLY A 20 8.32 -52.01 72.33
CA GLY A 20 8.14 -50.59 72.02
C GLY A 20 9.15 -50.05 71.01
N LEU A 21 10.41 -50.45 71.12
CA LEU A 21 11.47 -50.05 70.17
C LEU A 21 11.29 -50.72 68.80
N THR A 22 10.98 -52.01 68.78
CA THR A 22 10.78 -52.75 67.52
C THR A 22 9.53 -52.26 66.79
N GLY A 23 8.44 -52.02 67.53
CA GLY A 23 7.20 -51.48 66.96
C GLY A 23 7.38 -50.07 66.40
N SER A 24 8.08 -49.18 67.12
CA SER A 24 8.35 -47.83 66.61
C SER A 24 9.28 -47.83 65.40
N ALA A 25 10.31 -48.69 65.37
CA ALA A 25 11.18 -48.87 64.21
C ALA A 25 10.44 -49.36 62.96
N LEU A 26 9.53 -50.34 63.11
CA LEU A 26 8.69 -50.83 62.00
C LEU A 26 7.76 -49.74 61.46
N LEU A 27 7.15 -48.95 62.34
CA LEU A 27 6.21 -47.90 61.95
C LEU A 27 6.94 -46.78 61.18
N VAL A 28 8.12 -46.36 61.65
CA VAL A 28 8.97 -45.38 60.94
C VAL A 28 9.49 -45.96 59.62
N GLY A 29 9.89 -47.23 59.60
CA GLY A 29 10.29 -47.90 58.35
C GLY A 29 9.16 -47.92 57.33
N TRP A 30 7.94 -48.23 57.76
CA TRP A 30 6.76 -48.25 56.90
C TRP A 30 6.39 -46.87 56.35
N THR A 31 6.46 -45.82 57.16
CA THR A 31 6.14 -44.45 56.68
C THR A 31 7.16 -43.96 55.66
N ILE A 32 8.43 -44.32 55.80
CA ILE A 32 9.47 -44.01 54.81
C ILE A 32 9.19 -44.72 53.48
N VAL A 33 8.88 -46.02 53.52
CA VAL A 33 8.55 -46.81 52.31
C VAL A 33 7.28 -46.28 51.64
N ALA A 34 6.23 -46.01 52.40
CA ALA A 34 4.98 -45.47 51.87
C ALA A 34 5.18 -44.07 51.23
N SER A 35 5.97 -43.20 51.87
CA SER A 35 6.29 -41.87 51.33
C SER A 35 7.11 -41.98 50.04
N ALA A 36 8.06 -42.92 49.97
CA ALA A 36 8.86 -43.17 48.77
C ALA A 36 7.99 -43.66 47.60
N ILE A 37 7.04 -44.57 47.86
CA ILE A 37 6.09 -45.07 46.84
C ILE A 37 5.22 -43.92 46.32
N LEU A 38 4.69 -43.06 47.20
CA LEU A 38 3.87 -41.92 46.80
C LEU A 38 4.66 -40.89 45.96
N LEU A 39 5.90 -40.61 46.34
CA LEU A 39 6.78 -39.72 45.56
C LEU A 39 7.13 -40.31 44.19
N MET A 40 7.34 -41.63 44.12
CA MET A 40 7.66 -42.32 42.87
C MET A 40 6.45 -42.36 41.92
N GLN A 41 5.22 -42.46 42.45
CA GLN A 41 3.98 -42.35 41.66
C GLN A 41 3.66 -40.91 41.28
N GLY A 42 3.96 -39.92 42.13
CA GLY A 42 3.75 -38.50 41.85
C GLY A 42 4.71 -37.90 40.82
N LEU A 43 5.83 -38.57 40.53
CA LEU A 43 6.87 -38.12 39.58
C LEU A 43 7.08 -39.12 38.41
N GLY A 44 6.29 -40.19 38.33
CA GLY A 44 6.56 -41.33 37.46
C GLY A 44 5.88 -41.26 36.09
N ALA A 45 6.67 -41.02 35.04
CA ALA A 45 6.58 -41.47 33.63
C ALA A 45 5.28 -41.27 32.79
N GLY A 46 4.09 -41.16 33.38
CA GLY A 46 2.83 -40.90 32.65
C GLY A 46 2.72 -39.44 32.17
N ASP A 47 3.14 -38.50 33.03
CA ASP A 47 2.99 -37.05 32.80
C ASP A 47 3.86 -36.55 31.65
N LEU A 48 5.11 -37.05 31.52
CA LEU A 48 6.01 -36.62 30.43
C LEU A 48 5.53 -37.07 29.05
N LYS A 49 4.98 -38.29 28.94
CA LYS A 49 4.43 -38.79 27.67
C LYS A 49 3.15 -38.05 27.30
N GLU A 50 2.27 -37.82 28.25
CA GLU A 50 1.04 -37.03 28.02
C GLU A 50 1.31 -35.55 27.74
N GLN A 51 2.34 -34.98 28.37
CA GLN A 51 2.79 -33.62 28.11
C GLN A 51 3.41 -33.52 26.70
N ALA A 52 4.28 -34.47 26.32
CA ALA A 52 4.84 -34.53 24.98
C ALA A 52 3.77 -34.68 23.90
N LEU A 53 2.75 -35.53 24.13
CA LEU A 53 1.61 -35.67 23.22
C LEU A 53 0.78 -34.39 23.10
N ARG A 54 0.58 -33.66 24.21
CA ARG A 54 -0.11 -32.36 24.19
C ARG A 54 0.71 -31.29 23.46
N GLU A 55 2.01 -31.24 23.70
CA GLU A 55 2.93 -30.31 23.01
C GLU A 55 2.98 -30.61 21.50
N GLN A 56 3.01 -31.88 21.13
CA GLN A 56 2.93 -32.32 19.73
C GLN A 56 1.60 -31.90 19.09
N ALA A 57 0.46 -32.13 19.75
CA ALA A 57 -0.85 -31.73 19.22
C ALA A 57 -0.96 -30.20 19.03
N ILE A 58 -0.39 -29.41 19.94
CA ILE A 58 -0.34 -27.94 19.81
C ILE A 58 0.55 -27.54 18.63
N TYR A 59 1.69 -28.21 18.45
CA TYR A 59 2.61 -27.97 17.36
C TYR A 59 1.99 -28.29 16.00
N GLU A 60 1.36 -29.46 15.87
CA GLU A 60 0.61 -29.87 14.67
C GLU A 60 -0.55 -28.89 14.38
N GLY A 61 -1.27 -28.44 15.41
CA GLY A 61 -2.29 -27.41 15.28
C GLY A 61 -1.75 -26.11 14.70
N ARG A 62 -0.60 -25.63 15.18
CA ARG A 62 0.05 -24.42 14.64
C ARG A 62 0.52 -24.61 13.21
N LEU A 63 1.08 -25.77 12.88
CA LEU A 63 1.50 -26.08 11.51
C LEU A 63 0.30 -26.04 10.55
N ASN A 64 -0.84 -26.60 10.95
CA ASN A 64 -2.06 -26.55 10.16
C ASN A 64 -2.59 -25.11 9.99
N THR A 65 -2.56 -24.29 11.05
CA THR A 65 -2.93 -22.87 10.92
C THR A 65 -2.01 -22.12 9.97
N LEU A 66 -0.68 -22.30 10.11
CA LEU A 66 0.30 -21.69 9.21
C LEU A 66 0.15 -22.15 7.77
N ALA A 67 -0.12 -23.44 7.55
CA ALA A 67 -0.40 -23.97 6.21
C ALA A 67 -1.66 -23.34 5.61
N SER A 68 -2.74 -23.23 6.40
CA SER A 68 -3.97 -22.57 5.98
C SER A 68 -3.78 -21.09 5.67
N GLU A 69 -3.00 -20.36 6.47
CA GLU A 69 -2.68 -18.95 6.23
C GLU A 69 -1.83 -18.78 4.97
N ARG A 70 -0.83 -19.64 4.77
CA ARG A 70 -0.01 -19.68 3.55
C ARG A 70 -0.88 -19.93 2.32
N ASP A 71 -1.79 -20.91 2.38
CA ASP A 71 -2.65 -21.27 1.26
C ASP A 71 -3.66 -20.15 0.95
N ALA A 72 -4.20 -19.49 1.97
CA ALA A 72 -5.04 -18.31 1.80
C ALA A 72 -4.28 -17.14 1.15
N ARG A 73 -3.05 -16.85 1.60
CA ARG A 73 -2.17 -15.83 0.99
C ARG A 73 -1.80 -16.17 -0.45
N ALA A 74 -1.54 -17.44 -0.74
CA ALA A 74 -1.24 -17.91 -2.09
C ALA A 74 -2.45 -17.75 -3.03
N GLN A 75 -3.66 -18.05 -2.56
CA GLN A 75 -4.89 -17.81 -3.32
C GLN A 75 -5.14 -16.32 -3.53
N GLU A 76 -4.95 -15.49 -2.51
CA GLU A 76 -5.09 -14.04 -2.62
C GLU A 76 -4.11 -13.46 -3.64
N ALA A 77 -2.84 -13.90 -3.61
CA ALA A 77 -1.84 -13.51 -4.59
C ALA A 77 -2.21 -13.96 -6.01
N ALA A 78 -2.73 -15.18 -6.18
CA ALA A 78 -3.19 -15.68 -7.49
C ALA A 78 -4.37 -14.86 -8.02
N LEU A 79 -5.35 -14.54 -7.18
CA LEU A 79 -6.49 -13.68 -7.54
C LEU A 79 -6.06 -12.25 -7.86
N ALA A 80 -5.10 -11.71 -7.11
CA ALA A 80 -4.52 -10.39 -7.41
C ALA A 80 -3.80 -10.40 -8.76
N GLN A 81 -3.06 -11.45 -9.07
CA GLN A 81 -2.38 -11.62 -10.36
C GLN A 81 -3.37 -11.77 -11.51
N GLU A 82 -4.48 -12.46 -11.33
CA GLU A 82 -5.57 -12.56 -12.31
C GLU A 82 -6.21 -11.19 -12.56
N ARG A 83 -6.54 -10.43 -11.50
CA ARG A 83 -7.05 -9.06 -11.62
C ARG A 83 -6.06 -8.14 -12.34
N PHE A 84 -4.77 -8.26 -12.04
CA PHE A 84 -3.73 -7.50 -12.70
C PHE A 84 -3.63 -7.87 -14.19
N ALA A 85 -3.73 -9.15 -14.55
CA ALA A 85 -3.74 -9.59 -15.94
C ALA A 85 -4.94 -9.03 -16.71
N VAL A 86 -6.13 -9.00 -16.09
CA VAL A 86 -7.33 -8.38 -16.68
C VAL A 86 -7.12 -6.87 -16.87
N ALA A 87 -6.58 -6.18 -15.86
CA ALA A 87 -6.28 -4.74 -15.98
C ALA A 87 -5.25 -4.46 -17.09
N LEU A 88 -4.21 -5.28 -17.21
CA LEU A 88 -3.20 -5.16 -18.26
C LEU A 88 -3.80 -5.40 -19.66
N ALA A 89 -4.71 -6.38 -19.78
CA ALA A 89 -5.44 -6.62 -21.01
C ALA A 89 -6.33 -5.44 -21.40
N GLU A 90 -7.01 -4.80 -20.42
CA GLU A 90 -7.81 -3.60 -20.67
C GLU A 90 -6.94 -2.42 -21.10
N VAL A 91 -5.78 -2.21 -20.46
CA VAL A 91 -4.81 -1.18 -20.87
C VAL A 91 -4.32 -1.43 -22.30
N SER A 92 -3.99 -2.68 -22.64
CA SER A 92 -3.58 -3.05 -24.01
C SER A 92 -4.70 -2.83 -25.02
N ALA A 93 -5.95 -3.11 -24.66
CA ALA A 93 -7.11 -2.84 -25.51
C ALA A 93 -7.33 -1.33 -25.68
N MET A 94 -7.14 -0.53 -24.63
CA MET A 94 -7.18 0.92 -24.68
C MET A 94 -6.08 1.49 -25.58
N GLN A 95 -4.84 0.98 -25.46
CA GLN A 95 -3.72 1.35 -26.34
C GLN A 95 -3.99 1.02 -27.79
N SER A 96 -4.58 -0.15 -28.06
CA SER A 96 -4.96 -0.55 -29.43
C SER A 96 -6.05 0.37 -30.00
N ARG A 97 -7.04 0.74 -29.18
CA ARG A 97 -8.08 1.71 -29.55
C ARG A 97 -7.48 3.11 -29.82
N LEU A 98 -6.55 3.54 -28.98
CA LEU A 98 -5.86 4.83 -29.13
C LEU A 98 -5.04 4.86 -30.44
N LEU A 99 -4.24 3.81 -30.70
CA LEU A 99 -3.45 3.69 -31.93
C LEU A 99 -4.34 3.68 -33.17
N ALA A 100 -5.44 2.92 -33.15
CA ALA A 100 -6.41 2.90 -34.25
C ALA A 100 -7.08 4.27 -34.45
N SER A 101 -7.34 5.02 -33.37
CA SER A 101 -7.88 6.38 -33.43
C SER A 101 -6.87 7.35 -34.06
N GLU A 102 -5.60 7.28 -33.66
CA GLU A 102 -4.52 8.09 -34.22
C GLU A 102 -4.28 7.79 -35.71
N GLU A 103 -4.29 6.50 -36.09
CA GLU A 103 -4.19 6.10 -37.49
C GLU A 103 -5.36 6.65 -38.31
N ARG A 104 -6.58 6.56 -37.79
CA ARG A 104 -7.77 7.13 -38.44
C ARG A 104 -7.71 8.65 -38.54
N LYS A 105 -7.18 9.34 -37.53
CA LYS A 105 -6.93 10.79 -37.58
C LYS A 105 -5.93 11.14 -38.69
N ARG A 106 -4.86 10.37 -38.81
CA ARG A 106 -3.86 10.55 -39.88
C ARG A 106 -4.43 10.29 -41.27
N GLU A 107 -5.26 9.26 -41.42
CA GLU A 107 -5.99 9.00 -42.67
C GLU A 107 -6.93 10.16 -43.02
N LEU A 108 -7.64 10.72 -42.02
CA LEU A 108 -8.50 11.90 -42.18
C LEU A 108 -7.70 13.14 -42.60
N GLU A 109 -6.54 13.41 -41.99
CA GLU A 109 -5.66 14.53 -42.38
C GLU A 109 -5.21 14.38 -43.84
N ILE A 110 -4.72 13.20 -44.23
CA ILE A 110 -4.31 12.92 -45.62
C ILE A 110 -5.51 13.07 -46.57
N GLY A 111 -6.68 12.57 -46.18
CA GLY A 111 -7.91 12.70 -46.96
C GLY A 111 -8.33 14.16 -47.13
N LEU A 112 -8.20 14.98 -46.09
CA LEU A 112 -8.52 16.41 -46.12
C LEU A 112 -7.58 17.16 -47.08
N ASP A 113 -6.28 16.86 -47.06
CA ASP A 113 -5.31 17.46 -47.99
C ASP A 113 -5.66 17.12 -49.46
N VAL A 114 -6.04 15.87 -49.74
CA VAL A 114 -6.47 15.45 -51.08
C VAL A 114 -7.76 16.15 -51.49
N VAL A 115 -8.74 16.26 -50.60
CA VAL A 115 -10.00 16.98 -50.87
C VAL A 115 -9.73 18.46 -51.11
N GLN A 116 -8.87 19.11 -50.33
CA GLN A 116 -8.48 20.50 -50.53
C GLN A 116 -7.77 20.72 -51.86
N ALA A 117 -6.87 19.81 -52.25
CA ALA A 117 -6.20 19.87 -53.56
C ALA A 117 -7.21 19.71 -54.71
N THR A 118 -8.12 18.74 -54.60
CA THR A 118 -9.15 18.50 -55.62
C THR A 118 -10.11 19.69 -55.73
N LEU A 119 -10.49 20.30 -54.60
CA LEU A 119 -11.31 21.51 -54.57
C LEU A 119 -10.59 22.69 -55.24
N ARG A 120 -9.28 22.85 -54.98
CA ARG A 120 -8.44 23.87 -55.61
C ARG A 120 -8.43 23.71 -57.13
N ASP A 121 -8.24 22.48 -57.61
CA ASP A 121 -8.21 22.18 -59.05
C ASP A 121 -9.58 22.41 -59.71
N ALA A 122 -10.67 22.01 -59.05
CA ALA A 122 -12.03 22.27 -59.52
C ALA A 122 -12.35 23.76 -59.59
N MET A 123 -11.92 24.55 -58.59
CA MET A 123 -12.07 26.01 -58.60
C MET A 123 -11.29 26.64 -59.76
N ASN A 124 -10.04 26.22 -60.00
CA ASN A 124 -9.26 26.72 -61.13
C ASN A 124 -9.92 26.38 -62.47
N ALA A 125 -10.43 25.15 -62.63
CA ALA A 125 -11.10 24.71 -63.84
C ALA A 125 -12.40 25.50 -64.11
N ARG A 126 -13.15 25.83 -63.04
CA ARG A 126 -14.31 26.72 -63.11
C ARG A 126 -13.90 28.11 -63.58
N ASP A 127 -12.87 28.71 -62.98
CA ASP A 127 -12.41 30.06 -63.33
C ASP A 127 -11.94 30.13 -64.80
N GLU A 128 -11.27 29.08 -65.30
CA GLU A 128 -10.92 28.95 -66.72
C GLU A 128 -12.14 28.75 -67.64
N ALA A 129 -13.19 28.08 -67.16
CA ALA A 129 -14.43 27.93 -67.92
C ALA A 129 -15.21 29.25 -67.99
N GLU A 130 -15.30 30.01 -66.89
CA GLU A 130 -15.89 31.35 -66.87
C GLU A 130 -15.14 32.30 -67.79
N ALA A 131 -13.81 32.33 -67.75
CA ALA A 131 -13.00 33.16 -68.65
C ALA A 131 -13.20 32.81 -70.13
N ARG A 132 -13.34 31.51 -70.46
CA ARG A 132 -13.65 31.06 -71.83
C ARG A 132 -15.06 31.45 -72.25
N ALA A 133 -16.03 31.40 -71.35
CA ALA A 133 -17.40 31.82 -71.62
C ALA A 133 -17.47 33.34 -71.88
N GLU A 134 -16.75 34.14 -71.09
CA GLU A 134 -16.64 35.59 -71.32
C GLU A 134 -15.99 35.92 -72.68
N ASP A 135 -14.91 35.23 -73.06
CA ASP A 135 -14.27 35.39 -74.38
C ASP A 135 -15.22 35.00 -75.54
N LEU A 136 -15.97 33.90 -75.39
CA LEU A 136 -16.96 33.49 -76.38
C LEU A 136 -18.10 34.50 -76.53
N VAL A 137 -18.61 35.04 -75.41
CA VAL A 137 -19.63 36.10 -75.42
C VAL A 137 -19.09 37.37 -76.10
N ALA A 138 -17.84 37.75 -75.82
CA ALA A 138 -17.19 38.89 -76.47
C ALA A 138 -17.03 38.69 -77.99
N ARG A 139 -16.64 37.48 -78.42
CA ARG A 139 -16.52 37.14 -79.85
C ARG A 139 -17.88 37.12 -80.55
N LEU A 140 -18.92 36.56 -79.92
CA LEU A 140 -20.29 36.57 -80.45
C LEU A 140 -20.83 38.00 -80.60
N ALA A 141 -20.54 38.89 -79.66
CA ALA A 141 -20.87 40.31 -79.77
C ALA A 141 -20.14 41.00 -80.94
N GLU A 142 -18.94 40.53 -81.33
CA GLU A 142 -18.25 40.93 -82.56
C GLU A 142 -18.82 40.27 -83.84
N THR A 143 -19.40 39.07 -83.75
CA THR A 143 -19.87 38.31 -84.92
C THR A 143 -21.32 38.61 -85.34
N GLU A 144 -22.12 39.26 -84.48
CA GLU A 144 -23.47 39.76 -84.82
C GLU A 144 -23.49 40.78 -85.99
N ALA A 145 -22.33 41.23 -86.48
CA ALA A 145 -22.21 42.06 -87.67
C ALA A 145 -22.18 41.28 -89.02
N ALA A 146 -22.16 39.93 -89.03
CA ALA A 146 -22.10 39.18 -90.30
C ALA A 146 -22.77 37.79 -90.28
N HIS A 147 -23.93 37.70 -90.95
CA HIS A 147 -24.57 36.53 -91.59
C HIS A 147 -24.93 35.31 -90.72
N VAL A 148 -26.24 35.03 -90.65
CA VAL A 148 -26.84 33.83 -90.03
C VAL A 148 -27.12 32.78 -91.10
N GLU A 149 -26.44 31.63 -91.04
CA GLU A 149 -26.73 30.43 -91.83
C GLU A 149 -27.48 29.39 -90.97
N VAL A 150 -28.56 28.83 -91.51
CA VAL A 150 -29.61 28.05 -90.81
C VAL A 150 -29.12 26.70 -90.23
N THR A 151 -27.86 26.31 -90.49
CA THR A 151 -27.23 25.08 -89.97
C THR A 151 -26.62 25.21 -88.57
N GLN A 152 -26.34 26.43 -88.07
CA GLN A 152 -25.75 26.63 -86.74
C GLN A 152 -26.77 26.59 -85.59
N LEU A 153 -28.06 26.80 -85.86
CA LEU A 153 -29.10 26.84 -84.83
C LEU A 153 -29.35 25.47 -84.19
N ALA A 154 -29.27 24.38 -84.96
CA ALA A 154 -29.44 23.01 -84.44
C ALA A 154 -28.23 22.55 -83.61
N GLU A 155 -27.03 23.02 -83.96
CA GLU A 155 -25.79 22.72 -83.23
C GLU A 155 -25.73 23.51 -81.91
N LEU A 156 -26.19 24.77 -81.92
CA LEU A 156 -26.36 25.57 -80.70
C LEU A 156 -27.39 24.98 -79.75
N GLU A 157 -28.51 24.45 -80.28
CA GLU A 157 -29.58 23.84 -79.48
C GLU A 157 -29.09 22.55 -78.79
N GLY A 158 -28.37 21.68 -79.50
CA GLY A 158 -27.75 20.49 -78.90
C GLY A 158 -26.65 20.79 -77.88
N THR A 159 -25.87 21.86 -78.10
CA THR A 159 -24.85 22.31 -77.14
C THR A 159 -25.48 22.93 -75.90
N LEU A 160 -26.58 23.69 -76.06
CA LEU A 160 -27.33 24.29 -74.97
C LEU A 160 -28.01 23.22 -74.10
N ASP A 161 -28.53 22.15 -74.70
CA ASP A 161 -29.09 21.01 -73.96
C ASP A 161 -28.03 20.33 -73.11
N ILE A 162 -26.84 20.06 -73.66
CA ILE A 162 -25.71 19.44 -72.92
C ILE A 162 -25.25 20.36 -71.78
N VAL A 163 -25.14 21.66 -72.01
CA VAL A 163 -24.77 22.65 -70.98
C VAL A 163 -25.83 22.72 -69.88
N THR A 164 -27.11 22.64 -70.24
CA THR A 164 -28.22 22.68 -69.27
C THR A 164 -28.26 21.41 -68.42
N GLU A 165 -28.04 20.23 -69.03
CA GLU A 165 -27.93 18.96 -68.32
C GLU A 165 -26.73 18.95 -67.38
N THR A 166 -25.55 19.35 -67.86
CA THR A 166 -24.31 19.39 -67.07
C THR A 166 -24.39 20.37 -65.91
N LEU A 167 -24.94 21.58 -66.13
CA LEU A 167 -25.23 22.55 -65.07
C LEU A 167 -26.24 22.01 -64.05
N GLY A 168 -27.24 21.24 -64.49
CA GLY A 168 -28.19 20.56 -63.62
C GLY A 168 -27.52 19.53 -62.70
N THR A 169 -26.63 18.69 -63.24
CA THR A 169 -25.81 17.76 -62.44
C THR A 169 -24.85 18.46 -61.49
N LEU A 170 -24.15 19.50 -61.95
CA LEU A 170 -23.22 20.29 -61.12
C LEU A 170 -23.96 21.00 -59.97
N ALA A 171 -25.15 21.53 -60.22
CA ALA A 171 -25.98 22.12 -59.18
C ALA A 171 -26.39 21.07 -58.13
N ALA A 172 -26.77 19.86 -58.56
CA ALA A 172 -27.10 18.77 -57.66
C ALA A 172 -25.89 18.29 -56.83
N GLU A 173 -24.70 18.18 -57.44
CA GLU A 173 -23.46 17.85 -56.74
C GLU A 173 -23.06 18.92 -55.73
N ARG A 174 -23.16 20.20 -56.10
CA ARG A 174 -22.92 21.33 -55.19
C ARG A 174 -23.86 21.28 -53.99
N ASP A 175 -25.15 21.03 -54.21
CA ASP A 175 -26.14 20.98 -53.14
C ASP A 175 -25.90 19.79 -52.19
N MET A 176 -25.46 18.63 -52.72
CA MET A 176 -25.02 17.50 -51.89
C MET A 176 -23.76 17.84 -51.08
N MET A 177 -22.75 18.46 -51.71
CA MET A 177 -21.53 18.89 -51.02
C MET A 177 -21.81 19.93 -49.94
N ALA A 178 -22.72 20.87 -50.18
CA ALA A 178 -23.18 21.81 -49.17
C ALA A 178 -23.81 21.08 -47.97
N GLY A 179 -24.62 20.03 -48.22
CA GLY A 179 -25.16 19.17 -47.18
C GLY A 179 -24.08 18.44 -46.36
N TYR A 180 -23.07 17.87 -47.03
CA TYR A 180 -21.95 17.20 -46.34
C TYR A 180 -21.09 18.18 -45.53
N ALA A 181 -20.88 19.40 -46.03
CA ALA A 181 -20.14 20.44 -45.30
C ALA A 181 -20.87 20.80 -43.99
N THR A 182 -22.19 21.00 -44.04
CA THR A 182 -22.99 21.26 -42.83
C THR A 182 -22.96 20.09 -41.84
N GLU A 183 -23.01 18.84 -42.33
CA GLU A 183 -22.91 17.66 -41.44
C GLU A 183 -21.50 17.55 -40.80
N ALA A 184 -20.45 17.84 -41.56
CA ALA A 184 -19.08 17.85 -41.05
C ALA A 184 -18.88 18.93 -39.99
N GLU A 185 -19.42 20.14 -40.18
CA GLU A 185 -19.41 21.22 -39.20
C GLU A 185 -20.08 20.80 -37.88
N LEU A 186 -21.27 20.17 -37.95
CA LEU A 186 -21.97 19.66 -36.78
C LEU A 186 -21.15 18.60 -36.02
N ARG A 187 -20.47 17.68 -36.73
CA ARG A 187 -19.60 16.68 -36.09
C ARG A 187 -18.38 17.31 -35.43
N LEU A 188 -17.79 18.34 -36.03
CA LEU A 188 -16.67 19.07 -35.43
C LEU A 188 -17.10 19.80 -34.15
N GLU A 189 -18.29 20.40 -34.13
CA GLU A 189 -18.86 21.00 -32.93
C GLU A 189 -19.10 19.95 -31.82
N GLU A 190 -19.63 18.78 -32.18
CA GLU A 190 -19.82 17.66 -31.25
C GLU A 190 -18.49 17.17 -30.66
N MET A 191 -17.48 16.94 -31.52
CA MET A 191 -16.13 16.54 -31.07
C MET A 191 -15.51 17.60 -30.16
N ALA A 192 -15.58 18.87 -30.54
CA ALA A 192 -15.05 19.97 -29.72
C ALA A 192 -15.79 20.12 -28.37
N MET A 193 -17.06 19.72 -28.29
CA MET A 193 -17.78 19.66 -27.02
C MET A 193 -17.36 18.45 -26.18
N ASN A 194 -17.19 17.29 -26.79
CA ASN A 194 -16.72 16.09 -26.11
C ASN A 194 -15.29 16.25 -25.57
N ASP A 195 -14.38 16.84 -26.34
CA ASP A 195 -13.01 17.11 -25.91
C ASP A 195 -12.98 18.04 -24.68
N ARG A 196 -13.79 19.11 -24.70
CA ARG A 196 -13.95 19.99 -23.53
C ARG A 196 -14.50 19.25 -22.31
N LEU A 197 -15.49 18.39 -22.50
CA LEU A 197 -16.08 17.61 -21.40
C LEU A 197 -15.06 16.62 -20.80
N GLU A 198 -14.25 16.00 -21.65
CA GLU A 198 -13.17 15.10 -21.26
C GLU A 198 -12.07 15.84 -20.49
N GLU A 199 -11.66 17.02 -20.95
CA GLU A 199 -10.71 17.89 -20.23
C GLU A 199 -11.23 18.27 -18.84
N GLU A 200 -12.48 18.73 -18.74
CA GLU A 200 -13.11 19.07 -17.45
C GLU A 200 -13.21 17.86 -16.51
N ARG A 201 -13.57 16.69 -17.05
CA ARG A 201 -13.66 15.45 -16.28
C ARG A 201 -12.28 15.04 -15.76
N ASN A 202 -11.27 15.04 -16.61
CA ASN A 202 -9.90 14.68 -16.26
C ASN A 202 -9.35 15.66 -15.21
N ALA A 203 -9.54 16.96 -15.40
CA ALA A 203 -9.12 17.98 -14.44
C ALA A 203 -9.74 17.73 -13.04
N ARG A 204 -11.03 17.38 -12.99
CA ARG A 204 -11.71 17.04 -11.73
C ARG A 204 -11.15 15.77 -11.08
N ILE A 205 -10.84 14.73 -11.87
CA ILE A 205 -10.23 13.49 -11.36
C ILE A 205 -8.87 13.79 -10.74
N PHE A 206 -8.01 14.53 -11.44
CA PHE A 206 -6.68 14.87 -10.92
C PHE A 206 -6.76 15.68 -9.64
N GLN A 207 -7.65 16.69 -9.58
CA GLN A 207 -7.86 17.46 -8.36
C GLN A 207 -8.34 16.58 -7.20
N GLN A 208 -9.26 15.67 -7.42
CA GLN A 208 -9.72 14.75 -6.37
C GLN A 208 -8.60 13.84 -5.85
N ILE A 209 -7.71 13.37 -6.73
CA ILE A 209 -6.56 12.55 -6.33
C ILE A 209 -5.55 13.41 -5.55
N GLU A 210 -5.24 14.61 -6.04
CA GLU A 210 -4.34 15.57 -5.38
C GLU A 210 -4.83 15.92 -3.97
N ASP A 211 -6.12 16.24 -3.83
CA ASP A 211 -6.76 16.51 -2.54
C ASP A 211 -6.71 15.27 -1.63
N ALA A 212 -7.02 14.08 -2.14
CA ALA A 212 -7.01 12.85 -1.36
C ALA A 212 -5.60 12.48 -0.88
N VAL A 213 -4.58 12.64 -1.72
CA VAL A 213 -3.18 12.38 -1.37
C VAL A 213 -2.68 13.41 -0.37
N THR A 214 -2.95 14.69 -0.58
CA THR A 214 -2.60 15.77 0.35
C THR A 214 -3.21 15.56 1.72
N ASN A 215 -4.51 15.24 1.78
CA ASN A 215 -5.22 14.94 3.02
C ASN A 215 -4.65 13.70 3.74
N SER A 216 -4.04 12.77 3.00
CA SER A 216 -3.39 11.58 3.58
C SER A 216 -1.94 11.85 4.01
N LEU A 217 -1.24 12.75 3.32
CA LEU A 217 0.16 13.11 3.58
C LEU A 217 0.31 14.05 4.76
N ASN A 218 -0.52 15.09 4.86
CA ASN A 218 -0.38 16.12 5.90
C ASN A 218 -0.34 15.54 7.32
N PRO A 219 -1.24 14.61 7.72
CA PRO A 219 -1.16 14.00 9.04
C PRO A 219 0.12 13.19 9.26
N LEU A 220 0.61 12.51 8.22
CA LEU A 220 1.86 11.75 8.30
C LEU A 220 3.03 12.69 8.55
N ASP A 221 3.19 13.77 7.77
CA ASP A 221 4.25 14.75 7.99
C ASP A 221 4.18 15.43 9.37
N GLU A 222 2.98 15.80 9.82
CA GLU A 222 2.76 16.31 11.18
C GLU A 222 3.20 15.31 12.26
N MET A 223 2.95 14.02 12.07
CA MET A 223 3.41 12.97 12.98
C MET A 223 4.94 12.90 13.05
N PHE A 224 5.66 12.94 11.92
CA PHE A 224 7.13 12.92 11.92
C PHE A 224 7.74 14.19 12.51
N SER A 225 7.22 15.36 12.13
CA SER A 225 7.71 16.65 12.61
C SER A 225 7.45 16.85 14.12
N SER A 226 6.34 16.37 14.65
CA SER A 226 6.00 16.47 16.09
C SER A 226 6.99 15.76 17.01
N VAL A 227 7.65 14.70 16.52
CA VAL A 227 8.70 13.97 17.26
C VAL A 227 10.11 14.51 16.98
N GLY A 228 10.23 15.54 16.15
CA GLY A 228 11.48 16.19 15.80
C GLY A 228 12.33 15.37 14.84
N LEU A 229 11.72 14.50 14.04
CA LEU A 229 12.44 13.74 13.03
C LEU A 229 12.59 14.57 11.74
N PRO A 230 13.78 14.61 11.12
CA PRO A 230 13.98 15.26 9.84
C PRO A 230 13.35 14.43 8.71
N THR A 231 12.06 14.67 8.44
CA THR A 231 11.24 13.93 7.48
C THR A 231 11.95 13.79 6.13
N ASP A 232 12.41 14.90 5.54
CA ASP A 232 13.09 14.92 4.25
C ASP A 232 14.27 13.95 4.18
N SER A 233 15.09 13.91 5.24
CA SER A 233 16.27 13.03 5.26
C SER A 233 15.91 11.55 5.37
N ILE A 234 14.81 11.23 6.06
CA ILE A 234 14.29 9.86 6.19
C ILE A 234 13.75 9.39 4.84
N ILE A 235 12.96 10.26 4.18
CA ILE A 235 12.39 10.00 2.86
C ILE A 235 13.50 9.87 1.81
N ASP A 236 14.50 10.75 1.82
CA ASP A 236 15.64 10.68 0.91
C ASP A 236 16.48 9.41 1.10
N GLN A 237 16.70 8.99 2.36
CA GLN A 237 17.40 7.75 2.65
C GLN A 237 16.59 6.53 2.18
N LEU A 238 15.27 6.55 2.36
CA LEU A 238 14.37 5.52 1.84
C LEU A 238 14.38 5.50 0.33
N ARG A 239 14.27 6.64 -0.36
CA ARG A 239 14.29 6.72 -1.82
C ARG A 239 15.55 6.10 -2.43
N ARG A 240 16.71 6.23 -1.75
CA ARG A 240 17.97 5.59 -2.19
C ARG A 240 18.00 4.07 -1.98
N THR A 241 17.30 3.59 -0.97
CA THR A 241 17.34 2.18 -0.52
C THR A 241 16.16 1.37 -1.08
N TYR A 242 15.04 2.04 -1.29
CA TYR A 242 13.80 1.52 -1.80
C TYR A 242 13.81 1.66 -3.32
N THR A 243 14.37 0.66 -3.98
CA THR A 243 14.18 0.44 -5.41
C THR A 243 12.89 -0.34 -5.58
N GLY A 244 11.74 0.34 -5.60
CA GLY A 244 10.50 -0.28 -6.01
C GLY A 244 10.67 -0.94 -7.40
N GLN A 245 10.00 -2.08 -7.64
CA GLN A 245 9.90 -2.67 -8.98
C GLN A 245 9.07 -1.73 -9.87
N GLY A 246 9.70 -0.68 -10.38
CA GLY A 246 9.05 0.32 -11.23
C GLY A 246 10.00 1.15 -12.09
N GLY A 247 11.31 0.95 -11.95
CA GLY A 247 12.32 1.76 -12.66
C GLY A 247 12.28 3.24 -12.24
N PRO A 248 13.21 4.06 -12.73
CA PRO A 248 13.10 5.51 -12.61
C PRO A 248 11.78 5.94 -13.26
N LEU A 249 10.94 6.70 -12.55
CA LEU A 249 9.81 7.40 -13.15
C LEU A 249 10.36 8.50 -14.07
N THR A 250 10.87 8.12 -15.24
CA THR A 250 10.99 9.06 -16.33
C THR A 250 9.59 9.57 -16.61
N PRO A 251 9.36 10.88 -16.64
CA PRO A 251 8.07 11.42 -17.02
C PRO A 251 7.64 10.74 -18.32
N ILE A 252 6.38 10.36 -18.40
CA ILE A 252 5.81 9.79 -19.61
C ILE A 252 5.93 10.87 -20.69
N ARG A 253 6.96 10.79 -21.53
CA ARG A 253 7.18 11.74 -22.64
C ARG A 253 6.48 11.18 -23.87
N PHE A 254 5.17 11.37 -23.96
CA PHE A 254 4.47 11.26 -25.24
C PHE A 254 4.55 12.62 -25.93
N THR A 255 5.51 12.77 -26.86
CA THR A 255 5.56 13.91 -27.78
C THR A 255 5.01 13.45 -29.12
N THR A 256 3.80 13.89 -29.48
CA THR A 256 3.12 13.57 -30.75
C THR A 256 3.65 14.38 -31.94
N SER A 257 4.41 15.44 -31.68
CA SER A 257 5.23 16.12 -32.68
C SER A 257 6.64 16.24 -32.11
N GLY A 258 7.67 15.94 -32.90
CA GLY A 258 9.06 15.83 -32.44
C GLY A 258 9.69 17.07 -31.80
N ASN A 259 8.93 18.12 -31.46
CA ASN A 259 9.32 19.33 -30.73
C ASN A 259 8.19 19.93 -29.86
N GLY A 260 7.20 19.14 -29.42
CA GLY A 260 6.03 19.65 -28.69
C GLY A 260 6.23 19.79 -27.18
N GLU A 261 5.76 20.91 -26.63
CA GLU A 261 5.55 21.12 -25.18
C GLU A 261 4.86 19.91 -24.53
N ILE A 262 5.19 19.66 -23.26
CA ILE A 262 4.53 18.62 -22.47
C ILE A 262 3.05 19.00 -22.40
N ASP A 263 2.17 18.14 -22.92
CA ASP A 263 0.72 18.27 -22.76
C ASP A 263 0.39 18.44 -21.26
N ALA A 264 -0.43 19.44 -20.93
CA ALA A 264 -0.71 19.86 -19.56
C ALA A 264 -1.26 18.69 -18.71
N THR A 265 -2.03 17.78 -19.33
CA THR A 265 -2.53 16.57 -18.67
C THR A 265 -1.40 15.61 -18.31
N THR A 266 -0.42 15.43 -19.20
CA THR A 266 0.73 14.57 -18.98
C THR A 266 1.66 15.10 -17.88
N ALA A 267 1.89 16.42 -17.83
CA ALA A 267 2.63 17.05 -16.75
C ALA A 267 1.96 16.80 -15.38
N ARG A 268 0.64 17.03 -15.30
CA ARG A 268 -0.13 16.84 -14.06
C ARG A 268 -0.19 15.39 -13.61
N ALA A 269 -0.28 14.44 -14.53
CA ALA A 269 -0.18 13.02 -14.22
C ALA A 269 1.17 12.66 -13.58
N GLY A 270 2.26 13.25 -14.07
CA GLY A 270 3.60 13.08 -13.49
C GLY A 270 3.71 13.61 -12.05
N GLU A 271 3.08 14.76 -11.77
CA GLU A 271 3.01 15.32 -10.41
C GLU A 271 2.26 14.41 -9.46
N VAL A 272 1.07 13.91 -9.85
CA VAL A 272 0.28 12.99 -9.05
C VAL A 272 1.04 11.70 -8.75
N LEU A 273 1.75 11.13 -9.74
CA LEU A 273 2.58 9.94 -9.52
C LEU A 273 3.70 10.21 -8.50
N THR A 274 4.30 11.39 -8.53
CA THR A 274 5.32 11.80 -7.56
C THR A 274 4.74 11.91 -6.15
N MET A 275 3.56 12.52 -6.01
CA MET A 275 2.87 12.60 -4.71
C MET A 275 2.48 11.22 -4.15
N LEU A 276 2.07 10.29 -5.02
CA LEU A 276 1.75 8.91 -4.63
C LEU A 276 2.98 8.11 -4.20
N ASP A 277 4.12 8.30 -4.88
CA ASP A 277 5.40 7.72 -4.46
C ASP A 277 5.80 8.24 -3.09
N GLU A 278 5.72 9.56 -2.89
CA GLU A 278 5.98 10.19 -1.61
C GLU A 278 5.09 9.61 -0.51
N LEU A 279 3.77 9.53 -0.71
CA LEU A 279 2.85 8.87 0.24
C LEU A 279 3.26 7.44 0.59
N THR A 280 3.75 6.70 -0.39
CA THR A 280 4.24 5.33 -0.18
C THR A 280 5.49 5.33 0.71
N LEU A 281 6.44 6.24 0.47
CA LEU A 281 7.65 6.39 1.29
C LEU A 281 7.31 6.80 2.73
N TYR A 282 6.36 7.71 2.94
CA TYR A 282 5.88 8.09 4.28
C TYR A 282 5.28 6.89 5.03
N ARG A 283 4.47 6.07 4.36
CA ARG A 283 3.89 4.85 4.95
C ARG A 283 4.99 3.86 5.36
N ILE A 284 5.95 3.60 4.48
CA ILE A 284 7.09 2.72 4.78
C ILE A 284 7.91 3.27 5.96
N ALA A 285 8.15 4.59 6.00
CA ALA A 285 8.84 5.22 7.13
C ALA A 285 8.07 5.02 8.45
N ALA A 286 6.75 5.13 8.42
CA ALA A 286 5.91 4.99 9.61
C ALA A 286 5.84 3.54 10.14
N GLU A 287 6.05 2.54 9.28
CA GLU A 287 6.18 1.13 9.68
C GLU A 287 7.55 0.82 10.28
N LYS A 288 8.60 1.50 9.81
CA LYS A 288 10.00 1.28 10.24
C LYS A 288 10.39 1.99 11.53
N LEU A 289 9.56 2.91 12.02
CA LEU A 289 9.81 3.70 13.23
C LEU A 289 8.82 3.35 14.35
N PRO A 290 9.22 3.50 15.64
CA PRO A 290 8.48 2.97 16.79
C PRO A 290 7.24 3.79 17.17
N PHE A 291 6.35 3.99 16.20
CA PHE A 291 5.06 4.67 16.31
C PHE A 291 3.95 3.73 16.83
N GLY A 292 4.13 2.41 16.73
CA GLY A 292 3.16 1.44 17.24
C GLY A 292 3.04 1.44 18.78
N PHE A 293 1.86 1.04 19.28
CA PHE A 293 1.65 0.88 20.72
C PHE A 293 2.07 -0.55 21.16
N PRO A 294 2.95 -0.70 22.17
CA PRO A 294 3.60 -1.98 22.46
C PRO A 294 2.72 -3.03 23.14
N VAL A 295 1.50 -2.67 23.58
CA VAL A 295 0.63 -3.59 24.32
C VAL A 295 -0.75 -3.68 23.69
N ARG A 296 -1.25 -4.89 23.41
CA ARG A 296 -2.64 -5.11 22.97
C ARG A 296 -3.45 -5.65 24.15
N GLY A 297 -4.29 -4.81 24.73
CA GLY A 297 -5.14 -5.14 25.87
C GLY A 297 -5.41 -3.94 26.78
N SER A 298 -6.26 -4.12 27.79
CA SER A 298 -6.50 -3.08 28.79
C SER A 298 -5.30 -2.94 29.71
N VAL A 299 -4.61 -1.81 29.60
CA VAL A 299 -3.45 -1.46 30.43
C VAL A 299 -3.58 -0.07 31.01
N ARG A 300 -2.96 0.13 32.17
CA ARG A 300 -2.89 1.43 32.84
C ARG A 300 -1.47 1.95 32.82
N SER A 301 -1.29 3.19 32.35
CA SER A 301 -0.01 3.91 32.50
C SER A 301 0.32 4.09 33.98
N THR A 302 1.49 3.62 34.41
CA THR A 302 1.91 3.65 35.83
C THR A 302 3.07 4.58 36.09
N SER A 303 4.06 4.66 35.20
CA SER A 303 5.24 5.51 35.37
C SER A 303 5.71 6.04 34.02
N GLY A 304 5.97 7.35 33.96
CA GLY A 304 6.49 8.00 32.76
C GLY A 304 8.02 8.06 32.71
N PHE A 305 8.54 8.38 31.53
CA PHE A 305 9.95 8.70 31.32
C PHE A 305 10.37 9.94 32.11
N GLY A 306 11.55 9.92 32.74
CA GLY A 306 12.13 11.09 33.42
C GLY A 306 12.66 10.82 34.84
N PRO A 307 13.12 11.86 35.56
CA PRO A 307 13.72 11.72 36.88
C PRO A 307 12.73 11.22 37.94
N ARG A 308 13.11 10.16 38.67
CA ARG A 308 12.33 9.53 39.74
C ARG A 308 13.25 9.11 40.89
N TRP A 309 12.97 9.64 42.10
CA TRP A 309 13.71 9.29 43.32
C TRP A 309 15.24 9.37 43.17
N GLY A 310 15.71 10.40 42.47
CA GLY A 310 17.15 10.63 42.22
C GLY A 310 17.77 9.73 41.13
N ARG A 311 16.97 8.98 40.36
CA ARG A 311 17.43 8.19 39.20
C ARG A 311 16.59 8.47 37.96
N MET A 312 17.19 8.36 36.78
CA MET A 312 16.45 8.50 35.53
C MET A 312 15.64 7.24 35.25
N HIS A 313 14.34 7.38 34.97
CA HIS A 313 13.53 6.33 34.38
C HIS A 313 13.63 6.44 32.85
N GLU A 314 14.33 5.48 32.24
CA GLU A 314 14.72 5.50 30.82
C GLU A 314 13.61 5.05 29.85
N GLY A 315 12.44 4.70 30.40
CA GLY A 315 11.31 4.19 29.63
C GLY A 315 9.96 4.64 30.16
N HIS A 316 8.92 3.94 29.71
CA HIS A 316 7.54 4.13 30.16
C HIS A 316 6.96 2.78 30.61
N ASP A 317 6.20 2.82 31.72
CA ASP A 317 5.63 1.62 32.33
C ASP A 317 4.12 1.56 32.14
N TRP A 318 3.63 0.38 31.72
CA TRP A 318 2.21 0.05 31.66
C TRP A 318 1.91 -1.22 32.44
N ALA A 319 1.03 -1.12 33.44
CA ALA A 319 0.55 -2.26 34.21
C ALA A 319 -0.65 -2.92 33.54
N GLY A 320 -0.68 -4.25 33.58
CA GLY A 320 -1.76 -5.08 33.04
C GLY A 320 -1.67 -6.51 33.57
N PRO A 321 -2.62 -7.38 33.20
CA PRO A 321 -2.59 -8.79 33.57
C PRO A 321 -1.31 -9.50 33.09
N LYS A 322 -0.83 -10.48 33.86
CA LYS A 322 0.30 -11.32 33.43
C LYS A 322 -0.11 -12.11 32.20
N GLY A 323 0.76 -12.18 31.20
CA GLY A 323 0.45 -12.84 29.94
C GLY A 323 -0.11 -11.90 28.85
N THR A 324 -0.37 -10.63 29.17
CA THR A 324 -0.86 -9.65 28.17
C THR A 324 0.10 -9.61 26.98
N PRO A 325 -0.40 -9.75 25.74
CA PRO A 325 0.43 -9.74 24.54
C PRO A 325 1.21 -8.43 24.34
N ILE A 326 2.53 -8.56 24.17
CA ILE A 326 3.46 -7.47 23.84
C ILE A 326 3.84 -7.57 22.37
N HIS A 327 3.78 -6.45 21.66
CA HIS A 327 4.00 -6.38 20.22
C HIS A 327 5.16 -5.44 19.87
N ALA A 328 5.82 -5.73 18.74
CA ALA A 328 6.81 -4.85 18.17
C ALA A 328 6.15 -3.53 17.72
N THR A 329 6.81 -2.41 18.00
CA THR A 329 6.27 -1.07 17.70
C THR A 329 6.69 -0.54 16.33
N ALA A 330 7.61 -1.25 15.67
CA ALA A 330 8.05 -1.02 14.30
C ALA A 330 8.68 -2.29 13.73
N ASP A 331 8.88 -2.31 12.41
CA ASP A 331 9.69 -3.30 11.72
C ASP A 331 11.14 -3.27 12.22
N GLY A 332 11.75 -4.44 12.39
CA GLY A 332 13.13 -4.51 12.84
C GLY A 332 13.71 -5.92 12.95
N VAL A 333 14.89 -5.99 13.56
CA VAL A 333 15.59 -7.25 13.83
C VAL A 333 15.84 -7.37 15.33
N VAL A 334 15.50 -8.52 15.90
CA VAL A 334 15.78 -8.82 17.31
C VAL A 334 17.29 -8.94 17.52
N VAL A 335 17.85 -8.05 18.31
CA VAL A 335 19.30 -8.02 18.63
C VAL A 335 19.61 -8.62 20.00
N PHE A 336 18.60 -8.79 20.85
CA PHE A 336 18.71 -9.46 22.13
C PHE A 336 17.36 -10.07 22.53
N ALA A 337 17.38 -11.32 23.00
CA ALA A 337 16.23 -12.03 23.53
C ALA A 337 16.71 -12.94 24.66
N GLY A 338 16.53 -12.52 25.91
CA GLY A 338 17.03 -13.28 27.05
C GLY A 338 16.87 -12.59 28.39
N ARG A 339 17.52 -13.10 29.43
CA ARG A 339 17.48 -12.53 30.77
C ARG A 339 18.65 -11.56 30.99
N GLN A 340 18.36 -10.31 31.36
CA GLN A 340 19.36 -9.29 31.69
C GLN A 340 19.16 -8.80 33.13
N SER A 341 20.25 -8.58 33.86
CA SER A 341 20.17 -8.03 35.22
C SER A 341 19.41 -6.70 35.24
N GLY A 342 18.59 -6.48 36.26
CA GLY A 342 17.68 -5.33 36.34
C GLY A 342 16.39 -5.50 35.51
N TYR A 343 16.50 -5.78 34.22
CA TYR A 343 15.35 -5.85 33.30
C TYR A 343 14.56 -7.17 33.37
N GLY A 344 15.16 -8.25 33.86
CA GLY A 344 14.52 -9.57 33.80
C GLY A 344 14.55 -10.11 32.38
N ASN A 345 13.46 -10.75 31.93
CA ASN A 345 13.34 -11.17 30.55
C ASN A 345 13.13 -9.94 29.66
N LEU A 346 14.00 -9.80 28.68
CA LEU A 346 14.17 -8.59 27.88
C LEU A 346 14.27 -8.97 26.40
N ILE A 347 13.57 -8.21 25.57
CA ILE A 347 13.72 -8.19 24.12
C ILE A 347 14.25 -6.82 23.72
N LYS A 348 15.26 -6.79 22.85
CA LYS A 348 15.73 -5.56 22.18
C LYS A 348 15.58 -5.73 20.68
N ILE A 349 14.93 -4.78 20.02
CA ILE A 349 14.73 -4.78 18.57
C ILE A 349 15.48 -3.56 18.01
N ARG A 350 16.36 -3.81 17.04
CA ARG A 350 16.99 -2.76 16.25
C ARG A 350 16.10 -2.45 15.05
N HIS A 351 15.79 -1.18 14.89
CA HIS A 351 15.02 -0.64 13.79
C HIS A 351 15.94 0.16 12.86
N GLU A 352 15.36 0.67 11.78
CA GLU A 352 16.06 1.56 10.86
C GLU A 352 16.35 2.94 11.51
N PHE A 353 17.14 3.76 10.83
CA PHE A 353 17.45 5.14 11.24
C PHE A 353 18.08 5.26 12.64
N GLY A 354 18.73 4.20 13.13
CA GLY A 354 19.43 4.20 14.42
C GLY A 354 18.52 4.08 15.64
N PHE A 355 17.29 3.60 15.45
CA PHE A 355 16.34 3.33 16.52
C PHE A 355 16.53 1.94 17.13
N GLU A 356 16.35 1.85 18.45
CA GLU A 356 16.24 0.58 19.17
C GLU A 356 15.07 0.67 20.16
N THR A 357 14.31 -0.41 20.30
CA THR A 357 13.27 -0.52 21.32
C THR A 357 13.59 -1.65 22.29
N ARG A 358 13.15 -1.49 23.54
CA ARG A 358 13.36 -2.48 24.60
C ARG A 358 12.06 -2.82 25.30
N TYR A 359 11.86 -4.12 25.57
CA TYR A 359 10.66 -4.66 26.20
C TYR A 359 11.08 -5.55 27.37
N ALA A 360 10.89 -5.05 28.59
CA ALA A 360 11.42 -5.68 29.79
C ALA A 360 10.33 -6.26 30.70
N HIS A 361 10.78 -6.93 31.76
CA HIS A 361 9.96 -7.59 32.77
C HIS A 361 9.05 -8.70 32.23
N LEU A 362 9.32 -9.21 31.03
CA LEU A 362 8.45 -10.17 30.34
C LEU A 362 8.28 -11.47 31.13
N SER A 363 7.12 -12.10 31.03
CA SER A 363 6.90 -13.45 31.55
C SER A 363 7.37 -14.52 30.57
N ARG A 364 7.26 -14.23 29.27
CA ARG A 364 7.68 -15.12 28.18
C ARG A 364 8.22 -14.29 27.01
N ILE A 365 9.29 -14.79 26.42
CA ILE A 365 9.87 -14.30 25.16
C ILE A 365 9.38 -15.24 24.05
N ARG A 366 8.94 -14.69 22.92
CA ARG A 366 8.38 -15.47 21.79
C ARG A 366 9.20 -15.36 20.51
N VAL A 367 10.33 -14.69 20.57
CA VAL A 367 11.21 -14.40 19.44
C VAL A 367 12.65 -14.74 19.79
N GLU A 368 13.46 -14.94 18.75
CA GLU A 368 14.87 -15.31 18.87
C GLU A 368 15.79 -14.23 18.30
N VAL A 369 17.05 -14.21 18.75
CA VAL A 369 18.05 -13.27 18.23
C VAL A 369 18.26 -13.51 16.73
N GLY A 370 18.23 -12.44 15.94
CA GLY A 370 18.33 -12.48 14.48
C GLY A 370 16.99 -12.56 13.75
N GLN A 371 15.89 -12.82 14.47
CA GLN A 371 14.54 -12.82 13.87
C GLN A 371 14.16 -11.43 13.38
N ARG A 372 13.68 -11.35 12.13
CA ARG A 372 12.99 -10.16 11.61
C ARG A 372 11.57 -10.16 12.16
N VAL A 373 11.14 -9.01 12.67
CA VAL A 373 9.80 -8.82 13.21
C VAL A 373 9.14 -7.64 12.52
N SER A 374 7.85 -7.77 12.23
CA SER A 374 7.06 -6.68 11.68
C SER A 374 6.40 -5.85 12.79
N ARG A 375 6.04 -4.60 12.48
CA ARG A 375 5.16 -3.79 13.34
C ARG A 375 3.91 -4.61 13.69
N ASP A 376 3.47 -4.51 14.94
CA ASP A 376 2.34 -5.26 15.49
C ASP A 376 2.51 -6.79 15.53
N GLU A 377 3.71 -7.33 15.32
CA GLU A 377 3.99 -8.74 15.58
C GLU A 377 4.13 -9.02 17.09
N ARG A 378 3.53 -10.12 17.57
CA ARG A 378 3.59 -10.49 18.99
C ARG A 378 4.97 -11.07 19.34
N ILE A 379 5.75 -10.30 20.09
CA ILE A 379 7.13 -10.66 20.45
C ILE A 379 7.28 -11.28 21.85
N GLY A 380 6.30 -11.07 22.73
CA GLY A 380 6.40 -11.51 24.12
C GLY A 380 5.12 -11.37 24.90
N ASP A 381 5.20 -11.69 26.19
CA ASP A 381 4.06 -11.61 27.11
C ASP A 381 4.45 -10.83 28.38
N MET A 382 3.57 -9.93 28.82
CA MET A 382 3.78 -9.11 30.01
C MET A 382 4.04 -9.97 31.26
N GLY A 383 4.92 -9.50 32.14
CA GLY A 383 5.29 -10.23 33.34
C GLY A 383 5.74 -9.34 34.49
N ASN A 384 6.50 -9.96 35.40
CA ASN A 384 7.03 -9.34 36.61
C ASN A 384 8.44 -9.92 36.89
N THR A 385 9.28 -10.05 35.87
CA THR A 385 10.64 -10.62 36.01
C THR A 385 11.69 -9.55 36.23
N GLY A 386 12.82 -9.89 36.86
CA GLY A 386 13.89 -8.92 37.14
C GLY A 386 13.56 -8.01 38.31
N ARG A 387 14.01 -6.75 38.26
CA ARG A 387 13.77 -5.76 39.30
C ARG A 387 12.43 -5.05 39.02
N SER A 388 11.35 -5.70 39.41
CA SER A 388 9.98 -5.23 39.20
C SER A 388 9.14 -5.43 40.47
N THR A 389 8.24 -4.50 40.76
CA THR A 389 7.38 -4.51 41.97
C THR A 389 5.98 -5.08 41.72
N GLY A 390 5.62 -5.34 40.47
CA GLY A 390 4.32 -5.87 40.07
C GLY A 390 4.26 -6.12 38.56
N THR A 391 3.20 -6.76 38.07
CA THR A 391 3.11 -7.07 36.63
C THR A 391 2.97 -5.80 35.79
N HIS A 392 3.95 -5.53 34.93
CA HIS A 392 3.96 -4.43 33.98
C HIS A 392 4.91 -4.69 32.81
N LEU A 393 4.73 -3.92 31.74
CA LEU A 393 5.75 -3.74 30.71
C LEU A 393 6.56 -2.49 31.05
N HIS A 394 7.88 -2.60 31.04
CA HIS A 394 8.78 -1.46 30.95
C HIS A 394 9.29 -1.36 29.50
N TYR A 395 9.05 -0.22 28.85
CA TYR A 395 9.33 0.00 27.44
C TYR A 395 10.24 1.20 27.23
N GLU A 396 11.32 1.02 26.47
CA GLU A 396 12.24 2.09 26.11
C GLU A 396 12.27 2.28 24.60
N VAL A 397 12.46 3.54 24.17
CA VAL A 397 12.84 3.91 22.81
C VAL A 397 14.20 4.57 22.90
N LEU A 398 15.14 4.14 22.07
CA LEU A 398 16.50 4.67 22.00
C LEU A 398 16.77 5.20 20.59
N VAL A 399 17.41 6.37 20.51
CA VAL A 399 17.88 6.97 19.26
C VAL A 399 19.38 7.17 19.36
N GLY A 400 20.15 6.53 18.49
CA GLY A 400 21.62 6.57 18.56
C GLY A 400 22.17 6.06 19.90
N GLY A 401 21.47 5.09 20.52
CA GLY A 401 21.82 4.51 21.82
C GLY A 401 21.42 5.35 23.04
N LYS A 402 20.76 6.50 22.88
CA LYS A 402 20.29 7.33 23.99
C LYS A 402 18.79 7.13 24.23
N PRO A 403 18.33 6.83 25.46
CA PRO A 403 16.92 6.75 25.78
C PRO A 403 16.20 8.08 25.55
N VAL A 404 15.05 8.02 24.89
CA VAL A 404 14.15 9.15 24.63
C VAL A 404 12.76 8.82 25.14
N ASN A 405 11.94 9.86 25.37
CA ASN A 405 10.58 9.67 25.89
C ASN A 405 9.71 8.86 24.88
N PRO A 406 9.31 7.62 25.20
CA PRO A 406 8.54 6.78 24.28
C PRO A 406 7.15 7.35 23.95
N MET A 407 6.56 8.11 24.86
CA MET A 407 5.23 8.69 24.67
C MET A 407 5.18 9.75 23.57
N LYS A 408 6.32 10.32 23.16
CA LYS A 408 6.34 11.24 22.01
C LYS A 408 5.92 10.52 20.73
N TYR A 409 6.50 9.36 20.47
CA TYR A 409 6.21 8.53 19.29
C TYR A 409 4.80 7.94 19.34
N ILE A 410 4.41 7.37 20.48
CA ILE A 410 3.08 6.75 20.63
C ILE A 410 1.94 7.77 20.45
N LYS A 411 2.11 9.00 20.95
CA LYS A 411 1.07 10.04 20.79
C LYS A 411 0.97 10.53 19.36
N ALA A 412 2.11 10.80 18.73
CA ALA A 412 2.16 11.25 17.33
C ALA A 412 1.43 10.28 16.39
N ALA A 413 1.57 8.97 16.63
CA ALA A 413 0.92 7.95 15.83
C ALA A 413 -0.62 7.90 16.01
N ARG A 414 -1.12 8.22 17.21
CA ARG A 414 -2.55 8.12 17.54
C ARG A 414 -3.40 9.15 16.78
N ASP A 415 -2.78 10.24 16.36
CA ASP A 415 -3.47 11.32 15.66
C ASP A 415 -3.51 11.07 14.14
N VAL A 416 -2.95 9.95 13.67
CA VAL A 416 -2.84 9.58 12.24
C VAL A 416 -3.46 8.22 11.91
N PHE A 417 -3.35 7.21 12.79
CA PHE A 417 -3.77 5.82 12.53
C PHE A 417 -5.03 5.38 13.28
#